data_AF-A0A4S2KD42-F1
#
_entry.id   AF-A0A4S2KD42-F1
#
_cell.length_a   1.000
_cell.length_b   1.000
_cell.length_c   1.000
_cell.angle_alpha   90.00
_cell.angle_beta   90.00
_cell.angle_gamma   90.00
#
_symmetry.space_group_name_H-M   'P 1'
#
loop_
_entity.id
_entity.type
_entity.pdbx_description
1 polymer ?
#
loop_
_entity_poly.entity_id
_entity_poly.type
_entity_poly.pdbx_seq_one_letter_code
_entity_poly.pdbx_strand_id
1 'polypeptide(L)'
;MDFEVSRITKLKNAENWAEWKFQVSVLLRERDALKIVNGDFAKPTPVEEATAAQRQQLTEWLKADSIAQKIIATSVADSQLVYIMNCSCSQDMWNALHNLYEQKSETSIHMLQQMWYKVSKDPKDSMASYIAKLKDLAHRLEANRR
;
A
#
# COMPACT_ATOMS: atom_id res chain seq x y z
N MET A 1 23.46 -8.94 8.51
CA MET A 1 22.78 -7.69 8.94
C MET A 1 21.32 -7.90 8.61
N ASP A 2 20.75 -8.75 9.45
CA ASP A 2 19.44 -9.33 9.30
C ASP A 2 18.40 -8.24 9.33
N PHE A 3 17.29 -8.49 8.65
CA PHE A 3 16.09 -7.71 8.86
C PHE A 3 15.81 -7.76 10.36
N GLU A 4 16.10 -6.70 11.10
CA GLU A 4 15.19 -6.31 12.16
C GLU A 4 13.88 -6.07 11.41
N VAL A 5 13.13 -7.15 11.25
CA VAL A 5 11.79 -7.17 10.69
C VAL A 5 11.00 -6.39 11.72
N SER A 6 10.98 -5.06 11.57
CA SER A 6 9.89 -4.22 12.05
C SER A 6 8.63 -5.02 11.74
N ARG A 7 7.92 -5.46 12.78
CA ARG A 7 6.74 -6.32 12.65
C ARG A 7 5.67 -5.56 11.90
N ILE A 8 5.77 -5.54 10.58
CA ILE A 8 4.78 -4.94 9.70
C ILE A 8 3.70 -5.97 9.43
N THR A 9 2.46 -5.50 9.45
CA THR A 9 1.31 -6.35 9.14
C THR A 9 1.35 -6.63 7.65
N LYS A 10 1.47 -7.90 7.23
CA LYS A 10 1.48 -8.23 5.80
C LYS A 10 0.22 -7.72 5.09
N LEU A 11 0.35 -7.20 3.87
CA LEU A 11 -0.81 -6.80 3.07
C LEU A 11 -1.66 -8.02 2.72
N LYS A 12 -2.92 -8.02 3.15
CA LYS A 12 -3.84 -9.14 2.94
C LYS A 12 -4.94 -8.80 1.95
N ASN A 13 -5.48 -7.58 2.03
CA ASN A 13 -6.61 -7.13 1.21
C ASN A 13 -6.73 -5.60 1.29
N ALA A 14 -7.83 -5.05 0.77
CA ALA A 14 -8.11 -3.62 0.83
C ALA A 14 -8.31 -3.08 2.26
N GLU A 15 -8.69 -3.93 3.23
CA GLU A 15 -9.04 -3.48 4.59
C GLU A 15 -7.81 -3.01 5.36
N ASN A 16 -6.66 -3.66 5.15
CA ASN A 16 -5.40 -3.28 5.81
C ASN A 16 -4.44 -2.51 4.90
N TRP A 17 -4.92 -2.03 3.76
CA TRP A 17 -4.13 -1.28 2.77
C TRP A 17 -3.52 -0.01 3.37
N ALA A 18 -4.31 0.81 4.07
CA ALA A 18 -3.84 2.08 4.63
C ALA A 18 -2.73 1.90 5.67
N GLU A 19 -2.91 0.96 6.60
CA GLU A 19 -1.90 0.61 7.61
C GLU A 19 -0.61 0.10 6.96
N TRP A 20 -0.73 -0.83 6.00
CA TRP A 20 0.42 -1.39 5.30
C TRP A 20 1.17 -0.31 4.51
N LYS A 21 0.45 0.53 3.76
CA LYS A 21 1.01 1.62 2.96
C LYS A 21 1.80 2.58 3.83
N PHE A 22 1.27 2.92 5.01
CA PHE A 22 1.97 3.75 5.99
C PHE A 22 3.26 3.07 6.49
N GLN A 23 3.17 1.83 6.98
CA GLN A 23 4.31 1.08 7.52
C GLN A 23 5.43 0.91 6.48
N VAL A 24 5.09 0.54 5.26
CA VAL A 24 6.07 0.35 4.18
C VAL A 24 6.67 1.69 3.73
N SER A 25 5.87 2.77 3.67
CA SER A 25 6.39 4.11 3.37
C SER A 25 7.44 4.58 4.39
N VAL A 26 7.27 4.24 5.68
CA VAL A 26 8.24 4.55 6.73
C VAL A 26 9.54 3.78 6.52
N LEU A 27 9.46 2.47 6.25
CA LEU A 27 10.64 1.64 5.99
C LEU A 27 11.42 2.08 4.73
N LEU A 28 10.70 2.43 3.67
CA LEU A 28 11.31 2.95 2.45
C LEU A 28 12.00 4.29 2.69
N ARG A 29 11.45 5.15 3.56
CA ARG A 29 12.05 6.44 3.91
C ARG A 29 13.33 6.27 4.73
N GLU A 30 13.35 5.35 5.69
CA GLU A 30 14.55 5.03 6.48
C GLU A 30 15.73 4.60 5.60
N ARG A 31 15.45 3.99 4.45
CA ARG A 31 16.47 3.47 3.51
C ARG A 31 16.69 4.34 2.27
N ASP A 32 16.19 5.58 2.28
CA ASP A 32 16.26 6.53 1.16
C ASP A 32 15.71 5.97 -0.17
N ALA A 33 14.83 4.98 -0.10
CA ALA A 33 14.27 4.27 -1.26
C ALA A 33 12.88 4.78 -1.66
N LEU A 34 12.22 5.58 -0.80
CA LEU A 34 10.88 6.13 -1.06
C LEU A 34 10.82 6.99 -2.33
N LYS A 35 11.90 7.70 -2.66
CA LYS A 35 12.01 8.51 -3.90
C LYS A 35 11.93 7.68 -5.19
N ILE A 36 12.27 6.40 -5.15
CA ILE A 36 12.18 5.51 -6.32
C ILE A 36 10.72 5.14 -6.57
N VAL A 37 10.02 4.70 -5.54
CA VAL A 37 8.62 4.25 -5.65
C VAL A 37 7.64 5.38 -5.93
N ASN A 38 7.94 6.61 -5.51
CA ASN A 38 7.16 7.78 -5.90
C ASN A 38 7.45 8.25 -7.34
N GLY A 39 8.56 7.82 -7.95
CA GLY A 39 9.00 8.32 -9.25
C GLY A 39 9.77 9.64 -9.21
N ASP A 40 10.05 10.18 -8.02
CA ASP A 40 10.82 11.41 -7.85
C ASP A 40 12.27 11.27 -8.36
N PHE A 41 12.78 10.03 -8.37
CA PHE A 41 14.09 9.69 -8.93
C PHE A 41 13.93 8.71 -10.09
N ALA A 42 13.76 9.27 -11.29
CA ALA A 42 13.59 8.51 -12.52
C ALA A 42 14.81 7.64 -12.83
N LYS A 43 14.55 6.46 -13.42
CA LYS A 43 15.60 5.54 -13.87
C LYS A 43 16.52 6.24 -14.88
N PRO A 44 17.83 6.34 -14.61
CA PRO A 44 18.76 6.94 -15.55
C PRO A 44 18.80 6.16 -16.87
N THR A 45 18.71 6.85 -18.00
CA THR A 45 18.80 6.24 -19.32
C THR A 45 20.23 5.77 -19.59
N PRO A 46 20.45 4.51 -20.02
CA PRO A 46 21.76 4.08 -20.46
C PRO A 46 22.18 4.87 -21.69
N VAL A 47 23.33 5.55 -21.62
CA VAL A 47 24.00 6.22 -22.75
C VAL A 47 25.29 5.46 -23.06
N GLU A 48 25.60 5.27 -24.36
CA GLU A 48 26.78 4.51 -24.82
C GLU A 48 28.09 5.09 -24.26
N GLU A 49 28.17 6.42 -24.10
CA GLU A 49 29.28 7.13 -23.48
C GLU A 49 28.90 7.70 -22.10
N ALA A 50 28.40 6.86 -21.20
CA ALA A 50 28.08 7.30 -19.85
C ALA A 50 29.34 7.86 -19.15
N THR A 51 29.22 9.03 -18.54
CA THR A 51 30.24 9.57 -17.63
C THR A 51 30.33 8.72 -16.35
N ALA A 52 31.42 8.84 -15.60
CA ALA A 52 31.56 8.18 -14.30
C ALA A 52 30.40 8.53 -13.34
N ALA A 53 29.96 9.80 -13.36
CA ALA A 53 28.83 10.28 -12.57
C ALA A 53 27.51 9.61 -12.96
N GLN A 54 27.23 9.43 -14.25
CA GLN A 54 26.00 8.75 -14.72
C GLN A 54 25.98 7.27 -14.34
N ARG A 55 27.13 6.57 -14.43
CA ARG A 55 27.24 5.18 -13.97
C ARG A 55 27.00 5.05 -12.47
N GLN A 56 27.54 5.99 -11.69
CA GLN A 56 27.31 6.03 -10.25
C GLN A 56 25.83 6.26 -9.93
N GLN A 57 25.19 7.22 -10.61
CA GLN A 57 23.76 7.50 -10.44
C GLN A 57 22.89 6.29 -10.75
N LEU A 58 23.19 5.55 -11.83
CA LEU A 58 22.49 4.31 -12.17
C LEU A 58 22.68 3.23 -11.09
N THR A 59 23.89 3.12 -10.54
CA THR A 59 24.20 2.16 -9.48
C THR A 59 23.43 2.49 -8.20
N GLU A 60 23.36 3.77 -7.84
CA GLU A 60 22.57 4.26 -6.70
C GLU A 60 21.07 4.02 -6.90
N TRP A 61 20.58 4.26 -8.12
CA TRP A 61 19.19 3.96 -8.49
C TRP A 61 18.87 2.47 -8.33
N LEU A 62 19.68 1.58 -8.91
CA LEU A 62 19.49 0.13 -8.85
C LEU A 62 19.56 -0.39 -7.41
N LYS A 63 20.43 0.18 -6.58
CA LYS A 63 20.53 -0.17 -5.16
C LYS A 63 19.26 0.23 -4.40
N ALA A 64 18.77 1.45 -4.61
CA ALA A 64 17.54 1.91 -3.96
C ALA A 64 16.31 1.12 -4.45
N ASP A 65 16.23 0.83 -5.76
CA ASP A 65 15.16 0.05 -6.36
C ASP A 65 15.14 -1.39 -5.82
N SER A 66 16.28 -2.07 -5.75
CA SER A 66 16.37 -3.42 -5.19
C SER A 66 15.99 -3.48 -3.70
N ILE A 67 16.33 -2.46 -2.91
CA ILE A 67 15.88 -2.33 -1.52
C ILE A 67 14.35 -2.20 -1.48
N ALA A 68 13.77 -1.31 -2.29
CA ALA A 68 12.33 -1.09 -2.32
C ALA A 68 11.57 -2.34 -2.79
N GLN A 69 12.02 -3.00 -3.86
CA GLN A 69 11.43 -4.26 -4.34
C GLN A 69 11.43 -5.32 -3.23
N LYS A 70 12.55 -5.46 -2.51
CA LYS A 70 12.66 -6.42 -1.40
C LYS A 70 11.67 -6.12 -0.28
N ILE A 71 11.54 -4.85 0.13
CA ILE A 71 10.60 -4.44 1.18
C ILE A 71 9.16 -4.75 0.73
N ILE A 72 8.78 -4.37 -0.49
CA ILE A 72 7.41 -4.59 -1.00
C ILE A 72 7.14 -6.10 -1.11
N ALA A 73 8.01 -6.88 -1.76
CA ALA A 73 7.80 -8.31 -1.97
C ALA A 73 7.70 -9.10 -0.65
N THR A 74 8.47 -8.73 0.37
CA THR A 74 8.47 -9.44 1.66
C THR A 74 7.36 -8.99 2.62
N SER A 75 6.76 -7.83 2.36
CA SER A 75 5.70 -7.23 3.19
C SER A 75 4.29 -7.56 2.71
N VAL A 76 4.12 -8.22 1.57
CA VAL A 76 2.79 -8.67 1.09
C VAL A 76 2.54 -10.13 1.47
N ALA A 77 1.27 -10.52 1.58
CA ALA A 77 0.90 -11.93 1.68
C ALA A 77 1.05 -12.62 0.31
N ASP A 78 1.22 -13.95 0.32
CA ASP A 78 1.43 -14.73 -0.90
C ASP A 78 0.28 -14.57 -1.91
N SER A 79 -0.94 -14.39 -1.42
CA SER A 79 -2.12 -14.12 -2.24
C SER A 79 -2.05 -12.80 -3.01
N GLN A 80 -1.21 -11.85 -2.58
CA GLN A 80 -1.04 -10.54 -3.20
C GLN A 80 0.22 -10.46 -4.07
N LEU A 81 1.18 -11.38 -3.91
CA LEU A 81 2.39 -11.45 -4.74
C LEU A 81 2.09 -11.56 -6.23
N VAL A 82 1.01 -12.26 -6.59
CA VAL A 82 0.56 -12.44 -7.98
C VAL A 82 0.37 -11.12 -8.73
N TYR A 83 0.01 -10.04 -8.02
CA TYR A 83 -0.24 -8.73 -8.64
C TYR A 83 1.02 -7.93 -8.93
N ILE A 84 2.16 -8.30 -8.32
CA ILE A 84 3.42 -7.54 -8.39
C ILE A 84 4.58 -8.37 -8.94
N MET A 85 4.44 -9.68 -9.09
CA MET A 85 5.53 -10.58 -9.50
C MET A 85 6.04 -10.34 -10.93
N ASN A 86 5.24 -9.70 -11.79
CA ASN A 86 5.61 -9.39 -13.18
C ASN A 86 6.07 -7.93 -13.35
N CYS A 87 6.13 -7.15 -12.27
CA CYS A 87 6.58 -5.77 -12.32
C CYS A 87 8.10 -5.70 -12.49
N SER A 88 8.57 -4.70 -13.23
CA SER A 88 9.99 -4.58 -13.60
C SER A 88 10.83 -3.77 -12.62
N CYS A 89 10.18 -2.88 -11.87
CA CYS A 89 10.79 -2.05 -10.83
C CYS A 89 9.86 -1.85 -9.64
N SER A 90 10.41 -1.36 -8.54
CA SER A 90 9.64 -1.11 -7.31
C SER A 90 8.52 -0.10 -7.50
N GLN A 91 8.71 0.91 -8.35
CA GLN A 91 7.67 1.87 -8.71
C GLN A 91 6.45 1.19 -9.35
N ASP A 92 6.68 0.27 -10.29
CA ASP A 92 5.60 -0.50 -10.92
C ASP A 92 4.85 -1.34 -9.87
N MET A 93 5.58 -1.99 -8.96
CA MET A 93 4.98 -2.79 -7.87
C MET A 93 4.10 -1.91 -6.96
N TRP A 94 4.61 -0.74 -6.58
CA TRP A 94 3.90 0.20 -5.73
C TRP A 94 2.62 0.72 -6.40
N ASN A 95 2.72 1.13 -7.67
CA ASN A 95 1.59 1.61 -8.46
C ASN A 95 0.55 0.51 -8.71
N ALA A 96 0.97 -0.73 -8.96
CA ALA A 96 0.04 -1.85 -9.16
C ALA A 96 -0.84 -2.07 -7.91
N LEU A 97 -0.23 -2.07 -6.72
CA LEU A 97 -0.96 -2.21 -5.47
C LEU A 97 -1.84 -0.99 -5.18
N HIS A 98 -1.33 0.22 -5.43
CA HIS A 98 -2.09 1.46 -5.24
C HIS A 98 -3.34 1.50 -6.13
N ASN A 99 -3.19 1.21 -7.42
CA ASN A 99 -4.32 1.11 -8.34
C ASN A 99 -5.32 0.01 -7.93
N LEU A 100 -4.84 -1.10 -7.37
CA LEU A 100 -5.70 -2.21 -6.96
C LEU A 100 -6.54 -1.89 -5.72
N TYR A 101 -6.00 -1.14 -4.76
CA TYR A 101 -6.62 -0.96 -3.44
C TYR A 101 -7.10 0.46 -3.15
N GLU A 102 -6.51 1.51 -3.72
CA GLU A 102 -6.90 2.89 -3.44
C GLU A 102 -8.32 3.18 -3.97
N GLN A 103 -8.63 2.75 -5.20
CA GLN A 103 -10.01 2.87 -5.72
C GLN A 103 -11.01 2.02 -4.94
N LYS A 104 -10.58 0.85 -4.46
CA LYS A 104 -11.43 -0.04 -3.67
C LYS A 104 -11.69 0.52 -2.28
N SER A 105 -10.73 1.19 -1.65
CA SER A 105 -10.94 1.83 -0.35
C SER A 105 -11.91 3.00 -0.48
N GLU A 106 -11.75 3.86 -1.49
CA GLU A 106 -12.68 4.97 -1.76
C GLU A 106 -14.11 4.48 -2.04
N THR A 107 -14.25 3.45 -2.88
CA THR A 107 -15.55 2.83 -3.18
C THR A 107 -16.14 2.17 -1.93
N SER A 108 -15.31 1.51 -1.12
CA SER A 108 -15.75 0.87 0.12
C SER A 108 -16.23 1.90 1.14
N ILE A 109 -15.52 3.03 1.28
CA ILE A 109 -15.94 4.17 2.12
C ILE A 109 -17.30 4.70 1.63
N HIS A 110 -17.46 4.90 0.32
CA HIS A 110 -18.71 5.37 -0.24
C HIS A 110 -19.87 4.41 0.02
N MET A 111 -19.66 3.10 -0.16
CA MET A 111 -20.66 2.08 0.17
C MET A 111 -21.01 2.07 1.66
N LEU A 112 -20.01 2.18 2.54
CA LEU A 112 -20.22 2.26 3.99
C LEU A 112 -21.02 3.52 4.39
N GLN A 113 -20.75 4.66 3.76
CA GLN A 113 -21.55 5.88 3.93
C GLN A 113 -22.98 5.68 3.46
N GLN A 114 -23.20 5.08 2.29
CA GLN A 114 -24.55 4.77 1.82
C GLN A 114 -25.30 3.83 2.78
N MET A 115 -24.63 2.79 3.30
CA MET A 115 -25.21 1.90 4.30
C MET A 115 -25.54 2.65 5.59
N TRP A 116 -24.66 3.54 6.05
CA TRP A 116 -24.90 4.38 7.22
C TRP A 116 -26.16 5.24 7.05
N TYR A 117 -26.31 5.93 5.93
CA TYR A 117 -27.48 6.77 5.65
C TYR A 117 -28.77 5.95 5.43
N LYS A 118 -28.65 4.70 4.96
CA LYS A 118 -29.78 3.80 4.72
C LYS A 118 -30.13 2.92 5.91
N VAL A 119 -29.32 2.90 6.97
CA VAL A 119 -29.62 2.14 8.18
C VAL A 119 -30.88 2.74 8.79
N SER A 120 -31.96 1.99 8.63
CA SER A 120 -33.25 2.22 9.26
C SER A 120 -33.57 0.99 10.10
N LYS A 121 -34.27 1.20 11.21
CA LYS A 121 -34.67 0.09 12.07
C LYS A 121 -35.69 -0.76 11.33
N ASP A 122 -35.32 -2.00 10.99
CA ASP A 122 -36.29 -2.99 10.53
C ASP A 122 -37.31 -3.23 11.66
N PRO A 123 -38.62 -3.30 11.37
CA PRO A 123 -39.63 -3.62 12.37
C PRO A 123 -39.35 -4.92 13.14
N LYS A 124 -38.59 -5.85 12.56
CA LYS A 124 -38.20 -7.13 13.15
C LYS A 124 -36.88 -7.09 13.93
N ASP A 125 -36.10 -6.01 13.81
CA ASP A 125 -34.82 -5.87 14.51
C ASP A 125 -35.04 -5.38 15.96
N SER A 126 -34.32 -6.01 16.89
CA SER A 126 -34.20 -5.49 18.25
C SER A 126 -33.41 -4.18 18.26
N MET A 127 -33.69 -3.30 19.23
CA MET A 127 -32.93 -2.06 19.41
C MET A 127 -31.42 -2.33 19.63
N ALA A 128 -31.08 -3.42 20.32
CA ALA A 128 -29.69 -3.82 20.55
C ALA A 128 -28.99 -4.22 19.24
N SER A 129 -29.67 -4.98 18.37
CA SER A 129 -29.16 -5.38 17.05
C SER A 129 -28.95 -4.15 16.15
N TYR A 130 -29.87 -3.19 16.19
CA TYR A 130 -29.76 -1.92 15.47
C TYR A 130 -28.55 -1.09 15.94
N ILE A 131 -28.37 -0.94 17.26
CA ILE A 131 -27.23 -0.23 17.84
C ILE A 131 -25.90 -0.94 17.50
N ALA A 132 -25.87 -2.27 17.50
CA ALA A 132 -24.68 -3.04 17.12
C ALA A 132 -24.30 -2.80 15.64
N LYS A 133 -25.28 -2.81 14.72
CA LYS A 133 -25.05 -2.50 13.29
C LYS A 133 -24.51 -1.08 13.08
N LEU A 134 -25.04 -0.10 13.81
CA LEU A 134 -24.52 1.27 13.79
C LEU A 134 -23.07 1.33 14.31
N LYS A 135 -22.78 0.72 15.47
CA LYS A 135 -21.43 0.73 16.03
C LYS A 135 -20.41 0.07 15.10
N ASP A 136 -20.76 -1.03 14.44
CA ASP A 136 -19.91 -1.70 13.44
C ASP A 136 -19.61 -0.78 12.24
N LEU A 137 -20.65 -0.17 11.65
CA LEU A 137 -20.48 0.74 10.52
C LEU A 137 -19.65 1.99 10.89
N ALA A 138 -19.88 2.57 12.07
CA ALA A 138 -19.09 3.69 12.57
C ALA A 138 -17.61 3.31 12.73
N HIS A 139 -17.35 2.15 13.33
CA HIS A 139 -15.98 1.66 13.52
C HIS A 139 -15.27 1.42 12.19
N ARG A 140 -15.96 0.83 11.20
CA ARG A 140 -15.41 0.59 9.86
C ARG A 140 -15.16 1.88 9.09
N LEU A 141 -16.04 2.89 9.23
CA LEU A 141 -15.82 4.21 8.64
C LEU A 141 -14.63 4.95 9.28
N GLU A 142 -14.45 4.83 10.60
CA GLU A 142 -13.27 5.40 11.28
C GLU A 142 -11.97 4.71 10.88
N ALA A 143 -11.98 3.38 10.76
CA ALA A 143 -10.80 2.59 10.38
C ALA A 143 -10.33 2.90 8.94
N ASN A 144 -11.25 3.24 8.03
CA ASN A 144 -10.92 3.58 6.64
C ASN A 144 -10.54 5.06 6.43
N ARG A 145 -10.68 5.92 7.45
CA ARG A 145 -10.40 7.37 7.36
C ARG A 145 -8.97 7.75 7.77
N ARG A 146 -8.20 6.81 8.32
CA ARG A 146 -6.80 7.00 8.77
C ARG A 146 -5.83 6.47 7.73
#